data_AF-A0A954PCA4-F1
#
_entry.id   AF-A0A954PCA4-F1
#
_cell.length_a   1.000
_cell.length_b   1.000
_cell.length_c   1.000
_cell.angle_alpha   90.00
_cell.angle_beta   90.00
_cell.angle_gamma   90.00
#
_symmetry.space_group_name_H-M   'P 1'
#
loop_
_entity.id
_entity.type
_entity.pdbx_description
1 polymer ?
#
loop_
_entity_poly.entity_id
_entity_poly.type
_entity_poly.pdbx_seq_one_letter_code
_entity_poly.pdbx_strand_id
1 'polypeptide(L)'
;MKLDDAATALAIDVAFWIEGVADPDYSVVDLGKCVYELCPKLRALGIILLLTEGNTEAFLHNLIRSGRAWRTYLVRAAAEQPDEHHYCSGRYFALLDAIAAGEFGLASEIFLASPAELRNGHEYEDDWCYGRILQWLLNTEFDAPTLVSLLERMEAYLESTFHPAIDLTRSFIDREQSDFDAAFQRLLDHRQMEIADKIKFGQLLDPIVEANRRVNVEALAWLRLAELHGFTTQPEYELCPSLARLPRETPLPEDSDPQMSDWLR
;
A
#
# COMPACT_ATOMS: atom_id res chain seq x y z
N MET A 1 9.74 16.03 17.15
CA MET A 1 9.97 16.61 15.81
C MET A 1 8.67 17.25 15.35
N LYS A 2 8.69 18.46 14.81
CA LYS A 2 7.48 19.03 14.21
C LYS A 2 7.24 18.33 12.87
N LEU A 3 5.97 18.09 12.53
CA LEU A 3 5.62 17.40 11.28
C LEU A 3 6.13 18.16 10.04
N ASP A 4 6.15 19.50 10.08
CA ASP A 4 6.65 20.33 8.97
C ASP A 4 8.17 20.13 8.72
N ASP A 5 8.97 20.03 9.79
CA ASP A 5 10.39 19.72 9.67
C ASP A 5 10.59 18.32 9.06
N ALA A 6 9.72 17.38 9.44
CA ALA A 6 9.73 16.01 8.94
C ALA A 6 9.33 15.92 7.46
N ALA A 7 8.34 16.70 7.02
CA ALA A 7 7.95 16.82 5.62
C ALA A 7 9.10 17.33 4.76
N THR A 8 9.80 18.37 5.23
CA THR A 8 10.95 18.94 4.50
C THR A 8 12.07 17.92 4.34
N ALA A 9 12.42 17.20 5.42
CA ALA A 9 13.44 16.15 5.36
C ALA A 9 13.04 15.01 4.41
N LEU A 10 11.80 14.53 4.51
CA LEU A 10 11.28 13.48 3.62
C LEU A 10 11.24 13.93 2.16
N ALA A 11 10.88 15.17 1.87
CA ALA A 11 10.84 15.69 0.50
C ALA A 11 12.24 15.68 -0.14
N ILE A 12 13.28 16.05 0.61
CA ILE A 12 14.67 15.97 0.15
C ILE A 12 15.09 14.52 -0.11
N ASP A 13 14.79 13.61 0.82
CA ASP A 13 15.10 12.19 0.63
C ASP A 13 14.36 11.60 -0.57
N VAL A 14 13.07 11.89 -0.71
CA VAL A 14 12.23 11.45 -1.84
C VAL A 14 12.81 11.94 -3.16
N ALA A 15 13.23 13.21 -3.25
CA ALA A 15 13.87 13.75 -4.45
C ALA A 15 15.10 12.93 -4.86
N PHE A 16 15.98 12.63 -3.90
CA PHE A 16 17.17 11.82 -4.13
C PHE A 16 16.83 10.41 -4.64
N TRP A 17 15.85 9.75 -4.01
CA TRP A 17 15.47 8.38 -4.40
C TRP A 17 14.77 8.32 -5.77
N ILE A 18 13.97 9.33 -6.12
CA ILE A 18 13.29 9.40 -7.42
C ILE A 18 14.29 9.43 -8.58
N GLU A 19 15.44 10.10 -8.42
CA GLU A 19 16.49 10.11 -9.44
C GLU A 19 16.96 8.69 -9.79
N GLY A 20 17.11 7.82 -8.78
CA GLY A 20 17.48 6.41 -8.99
C GLY A 20 16.42 5.58 -9.70
N VAL A 21 15.13 5.90 -9.51
CA VAL A 21 14.02 5.20 -10.20
C VAL A 21 13.97 5.54 -11.69
N ALA A 22 14.32 6.78 -12.04
CA ALA A 22 14.31 7.26 -13.42
C ALA A 22 15.58 6.92 -14.20
N ASP A 23 16.65 6.48 -13.53
CA ASP A 23 17.88 6.08 -14.19
C ASP A 23 17.67 4.75 -14.94
N PRO A 24 17.73 4.73 -16.29
CA PRO A 24 17.58 3.50 -17.06
C PRO A 24 18.74 2.52 -16.80
N ASP A 25 19.92 3.03 -16.43
CA ASP A 25 21.14 2.24 -16.24
C ASP A 25 21.22 1.62 -14.83
N TYR A 26 20.28 1.96 -13.93
CA TYR A 26 20.19 1.33 -12.62
C TYR A 26 19.95 -0.18 -12.75
N SER A 27 20.76 -0.99 -12.07
CA SER A 27 20.53 -2.45 -12.06
C SER A 27 19.16 -2.77 -11.46
N VAL A 28 18.47 -3.81 -11.94
CA VAL A 28 17.14 -4.17 -11.39
C VAL A 28 17.21 -4.50 -9.89
N VAL A 29 18.31 -5.10 -9.43
CA VAL A 29 18.54 -5.39 -8.01
C VAL A 29 18.63 -4.11 -7.19
N ASP A 30 19.37 -3.11 -7.67
CA ASP A 30 19.50 -1.83 -6.95
C ASP A 30 18.25 -0.96 -7.08
N LEU A 31 17.52 -1.09 -8.19
CA LEU A 31 16.21 -0.48 -8.36
C LEU A 31 15.21 -1.05 -7.34
N GLY A 32 15.20 -2.37 -7.12
CA GLY A 32 14.35 -3.00 -6.10
C GLY A 32 14.58 -2.42 -4.70
N LYS A 33 15.85 -2.26 -4.30
CA LYS A 33 16.22 -1.60 -3.03
C LYS A 33 15.80 -0.13 -3.00
N CYS A 34 16.07 0.60 -4.08
CA CYS A 34 15.73 2.01 -4.24
C CYS A 34 14.24 2.25 -4.03
N VAL A 35 13.40 1.49 -4.73
CA VAL A 35 11.94 1.63 -4.64
C VAL A 35 11.42 1.16 -3.28
N TYR A 36 11.96 0.07 -2.73
CA TYR A 36 11.61 -0.40 -1.39
C TYR A 36 11.85 0.65 -0.31
N GLU A 37 12.91 1.46 -0.46
CA GLU A 37 13.18 2.60 0.41
C GLU A 37 12.31 3.83 0.10
N LEU A 38 11.97 4.06 -1.17
CA LEU A 38 11.21 5.23 -1.62
C LEU A 38 9.73 5.16 -1.23
N CYS A 39 9.06 4.02 -1.43
CA CYS A 39 7.61 3.88 -1.24
C CYS A 39 7.13 4.30 0.16
N PRO A 40 7.73 3.83 1.27
CA PRO A 40 7.32 4.26 2.62
C PRO A 40 7.54 5.76 2.86
N LYS A 41 8.55 6.38 2.24
CA LYS A 41 8.85 7.81 2.37
C LYS A 41 7.83 8.66 1.62
N LEU A 42 7.45 8.26 0.40
CA LEU A 42 6.36 8.89 -0.34
C LEU A 42 5.06 8.83 0.45
N ARG A 43 4.68 7.65 0.94
CA ARG A 43 3.49 7.49 1.79
C ARG A 43 3.54 8.42 3.00
N ALA A 44 4.65 8.42 3.74
CA ALA A 44 4.80 9.25 4.93
C ALA A 44 4.71 10.75 4.61
N LEU A 45 5.35 11.20 3.53
CA LEU A 45 5.27 12.58 3.06
C LEU A 45 3.84 12.97 2.72
N GLY A 46 3.12 12.13 1.96
CA GLY A 46 1.72 12.36 1.63
C GLY A 46 0.84 12.47 2.88
N ILE A 47 1.01 11.56 3.85
CA ILE A 47 0.26 11.60 5.12
C ILE A 47 0.56 12.89 5.89
N ILE A 48 1.83 13.31 5.95
CA ILE A 48 2.19 14.52 6.68
C ILE A 48 1.57 15.75 6.04
N LEU A 49 1.61 15.88 4.70
CA LEU A 49 0.99 16.99 3.97
C LEU A 49 -0.53 17.01 4.16
N LEU A 50 -1.18 15.84 4.19
CA LEU A 50 -2.60 15.74 4.54
C LEU A 50 -2.88 16.32 5.93
N LEU A 51 -2.09 15.92 6.92
CA LEU A 51 -2.34 16.24 8.33
C LEU A 51 -1.99 17.68 8.70
N THR A 52 -0.99 18.26 8.03
CA THR A 52 -0.47 19.60 8.34
C THR A 52 -1.14 20.69 7.50
N GLU A 53 -1.48 20.38 6.24
CA GLU A 53 -2.00 21.36 5.28
C GLU A 53 -3.43 21.05 4.82
N GLY A 54 -3.98 19.88 5.16
CA GLY A 54 -5.25 19.42 4.58
C GLY A 54 -5.14 19.11 3.09
N ASN A 55 -3.92 18.88 2.59
CA ASN A 55 -3.66 18.75 1.16
C ASN A 55 -3.92 17.33 0.67
N THR A 56 -5.20 17.04 0.37
CA THR A 56 -5.61 15.73 -0.15
C THR A 56 -4.96 15.38 -1.49
N GLU A 57 -4.78 16.36 -2.39
CA GLU A 57 -4.13 16.12 -3.68
C GLU A 57 -2.70 15.61 -3.49
N ALA A 58 -1.90 16.29 -2.67
CA ALA A 58 -0.52 15.87 -2.42
C ALA A 58 -0.45 14.50 -1.74
N PHE A 59 -1.39 14.18 -0.85
CA PHE A 59 -1.51 12.84 -0.28
C PHE A 59 -1.71 11.78 -1.37
N LEU A 60 -2.74 11.93 -2.20
CA LEU A 60 -3.06 11.00 -3.27
C LEU A 60 -1.91 10.89 -4.29
N HIS A 61 -1.33 12.02 -4.70
CA HIS A 61 -0.22 12.05 -5.66
C HIS A 61 0.99 11.28 -5.14
N ASN A 62 1.33 11.40 -3.86
CA ASN A 62 2.43 10.63 -3.27
C ASN A 62 2.14 9.13 -3.22
N LEU A 63 0.91 8.71 -2.91
CA LEU A 63 0.52 7.30 -2.97
C LEU A 63 0.60 6.75 -4.41
N ILE A 64 0.17 7.54 -5.40
CA ILE A 64 0.26 7.19 -6.82
C ILE A 64 1.72 7.05 -7.25
N ARG A 65 2.59 7.99 -6.86
CA ARG A 65 4.03 7.92 -7.14
C ARG A 65 4.65 6.67 -6.52
N SER A 66 4.23 6.26 -5.32
CA SER A 66 4.66 5.02 -4.69
C SER A 66 4.28 3.80 -5.54
N GLY A 67 3.02 3.73 -5.98
CA GLY A 67 2.54 2.67 -6.88
C GLY A 67 3.28 2.65 -8.23
N ARG A 68 3.50 3.81 -8.86
CA ARG A 68 4.22 3.92 -10.13
C ARG A 68 5.67 3.47 -10.02
N ALA A 69 6.38 3.89 -8.97
CA ALA A 69 7.76 3.48 -8.74
C ALA A 69 7.86 1.95 -8.57
N TRP A 70 6.95 1.34 -7.79
CA TRP A 70 6.89 -0.11 -7.62
C TRP A 70 6.56 -0.84 -8.92
N ARG A 71 5.59 -0.33 -9.69
CA ARG A 71 5.24 -0.86 -11.01
C ARG A 71 6.43 -0.80 -11.97
N THR A 72 7.18 0.30 -12.03
CA THR A 72 8.37 0.43 -12.87
C THR A 72 9.40 -0.63 -12.56
N TYR A 73 9.65 -0.85 -11.27
CA TYR A 73 10.54 -1.92 -10.82
C TYR A 73 10.01 -3.31 -11.19
N LEU A 74 8.76 -3.64 -10.88
CA LEU A 74 8.17 -4.96 -11.17
C LEU A 74 8.19 -5.29 -12.67
N VAL A 75 7.91 -4.30 -13.54
CA VAL A 75 7.95 -4.52 -14.99
C VAL A 75 9.36 -4.89 -15.48
N ARG A 76 10.40 -4.23 -14.96
CA ARG A 76 11.80 -4.57 -15.28
C ARG A 76 12.18 -5.92 -14.67
N ALA A 77 11.80 -6.17 -13.42
CA ALA A 77 12.06 -7.43 -12.74
C ALA A 77 11.36 -8.63 -13.40
N ALA A 78 10.16 -8.45 -13.95
CA ALA A 78 9.47 -9.49 -14.70
C ALA A 78 10.19 -9.85 -16.01
N ALA A 79 10.87 -8.88 -16.64
CA ALA A 79 11.67 -9.11 -17.84
C ALA A 79 13.02 -9.79 -17.54
N GLU A 80 13.68 -9.40 -16.44
CA GLU A 80 15.03 -9.88 -16.10
C GLU A 80 15.02 -11.10 -15.16
N GLN A 81 13.91 -11.35 -14.46
CA GLN A 81 13.72 -12.43 -13.48
C GLN A 81 14.88 -12.52 -12.47
N PRO A 82 15.20 -11.43 -11.74
CA PRO A 82 16.33 -11.43 -10.82
C PRO A 82 16.09 -12.41 -9.66
N ASP A 83 17.19 -12.97 -9.14
CA ASP A 83 17.20 -13.80 -7.93
C ASP A 83 17.42 -12.88 -6.71
N GLU A 84 16.39 -12.14 -6.33
CA GLU A 84 16.46 -11.17 -5.22
C GLU A 84 15.10 -10.98 -4.52
N HIS A 85 15.15 -10.57 -3.24
CA HIS A 85 14.05 -10.67 -2.29
C HIS A 85 12.95 -9.59 -2.41
N HIS A 86 13.13 -8.57 -3.24
CA HIS A 86 12.12 -7.55 -3.50
C HIS A 86 11.16 -7.97 -4.61
N TYR A 87 11.55 -8.86 -5.53
CA TYR A 87 10.71 -9.25 -6.67
C TYR A 87 9.77 -10.37 -6.24
N CYS A 88 8.78 -10.03 -5.41
CA CYS A 88 7.81 -10.97 -4.83
C CYS A 88 6.45 -10.28 -4.57
N SER A 89 5.38 -11.08 -4.46
CA SER A 89 4.01 -10.56 -4.31
C SER A 89 3.70 -10.09 -2.89
N GLY A 90 4.42 -10.61 -1.90
CA GLY A 90 4.31 -10.26 -0.49
C GLY A 90 4.81 -8.86 -0.13
N ARG A 91 5.34 -8.09 -1.09
CA ARG A 91 5.72 -6.68 -0.91
C ARG A 91 4.60 -5.77 -1.38
N TYR A 92 3.42 -5.94 -0.78
CA TYR A 92 2.16 -5.32 -1.20
C TYR A 92 1.98 -3.86 -0.75
N PHE A 93 2.95 -3.23 -0.07
CA PHE A 93 2.76 -1.87 0.44
C PHE A 93 2.42 -0.85 -0.66
N ALA A 94 3.14 -0.86 -1.78
CA ALA A 94 2.86 0.04 -2.89
C ALA A 94 1.55 -0.32 -3.63
N LEU A 95 1.12 -1.59 -3.57
CA LEU A 95 -0.21 -2.00 -4.04
C LEU A 95 -1.29 -1.36 -3.16
N LEU A 96 -1.15 -1.41 -1.84
CA LEU A 96 -2.05 -0.73 -0.91
C LEU A 96 -2.08 0.79 -1.16
N ASP A 97 -0.95 1.40 -1.49
CA ASP A 97 -0.91 2.83 -1.85
C ASP A 97 -1.77 3.14 -3.08
N ALA A 98 -1.60 2.36 -4.15
CA ALA A 98 -2.38 2.52 -5.37
C ALA A 98 -3.89 2.29 -5.13
N ILE A 99 -4.25 1.27 -4.35
CA ILE A 99 -5.64 0.98 -3.99
C ILE A 99 -6.24 2.10 -3.14
N ALA A 100 -5.54 2.55 -2.09
CA ALA A 100 -6.00 3.63 -1.22
C ALA A 100 -6.19 4.95 -1.97
N ALA A 101 -5.35 5.21 -2.98
CA ALA A 101 -5.50 6.35 -3.89
C ALA A 101 -6.68 6.21 -4.87
N GLY A 102 -7.32 5.05 -4.95
CA GLY A 102 -8.41 4.76 -5.90
C GLY A 102 -7.93 4.48 -7.33
N GLU A 103 -6.63 4.24 -7.53
CA GLU A 103 -6.02 4.06 -8.85
C GLU A 103 -5.95 2.56 -9.19
N PHE A 104 -7.14 1.96 -9.36
CA PHE A 104 -7.30 0.53 -9.61
C PHE A 104 -6.64 0.05 -10.92
N GLY A 105 -6.50 0.92 -11.91
CA GLY A 105 -5.74 0.62 -13.13
C GLY A 105 -4.26 0.37 -12.82
N LEU A 106 -3.63 1.27 -12.06
CA LEU A 106 -2.25 1.10 -11.60
C LEU A 106 -2.10 -0.12 -10.67
N ALA A 107 -3.04 -0.34 -9.75
CA ALA A 107 -3.04 -1.53 -8.90
C ALA A 107 -3.12 -2.82 -9.75
N SER A 108 -3.90 -2.82 -10.83
CA SER A 108 -4.00 -3.94 -11.77
C SER A 108 -2.71 -4.15 -12.57
N GLU A 109 -2.00 -3.08 -12.95
CA GLU A 109 -0.68 -3.19 -13.58
C GLU A 109 0.36 -3.79 -12.62
N ILE A 110 0.34 -3.38 -11.34
CA ILE A 110 1.18 -3.97 -10.29
C ILE A 110 0.88 -5.46 -10.15
N PHE A 111 -0.40 -5.84 -10.13
CA PHE A 111 -0.82 -7.25 -10.07
C PHE A 111 -0.24 -8.05 -11.25
N LEU A 112 -0.41 -7.57 -12.48
CA LEU A 112 0.05 -8.27 -13.68
C LEU A 112 1.57 -8.42 -13.74
N ALA A 113 2.31 -7.46 -13.18
CA ALA A 113 3.77 -7.50 -13.14
C ALA A 113 4.33 -8.27 -11.93
N SER A 114 3.50 -8.62 -10.95
CA SER A 114 3.93 -9.33 -9.74
C SER A 114 4.03 -10.85 -9.98
N PRO A 115 4.95 -11.57 -9.29
CA PRO A 115 5.05 -13.02 -9.39
C PRO A 115 3.75 -13.73 -8.99
N ALA A 116 3.27 -14.65 -9.84
CA ALA A 116 2.03 -15.38 -9.59
C ALA A 116 2.19 -16.47 -8.51
N GLU A 117 3.40 -17.01 -8.35
CA GLU A 117 3.72 -18.11 -7.43
C GLU A 117 4.53 -17.62 -6.24
N LEU A 118 4.48 -18.38 -5.14
CA LEU A 118 5.29 -18.12 -3.95
C LEU A 118 6.78 -18.27 -4.30
N ARG A 119 7.56 -17.23 -4.04
CA ARG A 119 9.02 -17.31 -4.17
C ARG A 119 9.67 -17.80 -2.88
N ASN A 120 9.87 -19.11 -2.81
CA ASN A 120 10.51 -19.78 -1.69
C ASN A 120 11.87 -19.11 -1.33
N GLY A 121 12.08 -18.84 -0.04
CA GLY A 121 13.28 -18.18 0.46
C GLY A 121 13.33 -16.66 0.23
N HIS A 122 12.29 -16.06 -0.38
CA HIS A 122 12.25 -14.62 -0.69
C HIS A 122 11.10 -13.90 0.00
N GLU A 123 9.99 -14.58 0.26
CA GLU A 123 8.83 -14.04 0.96
C GLU A 123 8.22 -15.11 1.87
N TYR A 124 7.46 -14.66 2.87
CA TYR A 124 6.66 -15.52 3.73
C TYR A 124 5.34 -15.88 3.04
N GLU A 125 4.76 -17.01 3.43
CA GLU A 125 3.57 -17.53 2.76
C GLU A 125 2.31 -16.71 3.05
N ASP A 126 2.17 -16.18 4.27
CA ASP A 126 1.10 -15.25 4.64
C ASP A 126 1.21 -13.92 3.90
N ASP A 127 2.41 -13.35 3.79
CA ASP A 127 2.66 -12.14 3.00
C ASP A 127 2.25 -12.35 1.53
N TRP A 128 2.68 -13.48 0.94
CA TRP A 128 2.32 -13.84 -0.43
C TRP A 128 0.80 -13.99 -0.57
N CYS A 129 0.15 -14.78 0.32
CA CYS A 129 -1.30 -14.98 0.28
C CYS A 129 -2.04 -13.64 0.38
N TYR A 130 -1.62 -12.76 1.29
CA TYR A 130 -2.26 -11.46 1.46
C TYR A 130 -2.11 -10.57 0.23
N GLY A 131 -0.90 -10.51 -0.36
CA GLY A 131 -0.66 -9.81 -1.62
C GLY A 131 -1.56 -10.34 -2.75
N ARG A 132 -1.69 -11.67 -2.88
CA ARG A 132 -2.58 -12.30 -3.88
C ARG A 132 -4.05 -12.02 -3.63
N ILE A 133 -4.50 -12.01 -2.37
CA ILE A 133 -5.88 -11.68 -2.00
C ILE A 133 -6.24 -10.26 -2.46
N LEU A 134 -5.40 -9.27 -2.12
CA LEU A 134 -5.61 -7.87 -2.51
C LEU A 134 -5.72 -7.73 -4.03
N GLN A 135 -4.83 -8.43 -4.75
CA GLN A 135 -4.81 -8.45 -6.21
C GLN A 135 -6.09 -9.04 -6.82
N TRP A 136 -6.59 -10.14 -6.28
CA TRP A 136 -7.85 -10.74 -6.74
C TRP A 136 -9.06 -9.84 -6.47
N LEU A 137 -9.07 -9.15 -5.33
CA LEU A 137 -10.13 -8.22 -4.97
C LEU A 137 -10.16 -6.94 -5.83
N LEU A 138 -9.16 -6.69 -6.69
CA LEU A 138 -9.24 -5.61 -7.69
C LEU A 138 -10.32 -5.84 -8.75
N ASN A 139 -10.78 -7.08 -8.93
CA ASN A 139 -11.83 -7.43 -9.87
C ASN A 139 -13.16 -7.65 -9.13
N THR A 140 -14.22 -6.95 -9.55
CA THR A 140 -15.59 -7.12 -9.01
C THR A 140 -16.17 -8.51 -9.26
N GLU A 141 -15.65 -9.21 -10.27
CA GLU A 141 -15.98 -10.60 -10.60
C GLU A 141 -14.78 -11.52 -10.32
N PHE A 142 -14.30 -11.53 -9.07
CA PHE A 142 -13.22 -12.43 -8.66
C PHE A 142 -13.66 -13.89 -8.57
N ASP A 143 -12.69 -14.80 -8.67
CA ASP A 143 -12.90 -16.23 -8.46
C ASP A 143 -12.91 -16.57 -6.96
N ALA A 144 -14.12 -16.71 -6.39
CA ALA A 144 -14.29 -17.00 -4.96
C ALA A 144 -13.55 -18.28 -4.50
N PRO A 145 -13.58 -19.41 -5.24
CA PRO A 145 -12.75 -20.58 -4.93
C PRO A 145 -11.25 -20.28 -4.78
N THR A 146 -10.68 -19.42 -5.64
CA THR A 146 -9.28 -19.01 -5.51
C THR A 146 -9.04 -18.22 -4.23
N LEU A 147 -9.91 -17.28 -3.86
CA LEU A 147 -9.79 -16.56 -2.59
C LEU A 147 -9.93 -17.48 -1.37
N VAL A 148 -10.86 -18.43 -1.40
CA VAL A 148 -11.00 -19.45 -0.33
C VAL A 148 -9.70 -20.26 -0.19
N SER A 149 -9.11 -20.70 -1.30
CA SER A 149 -7.85 -21.44 -1.27
C SER A 149 -6.69 -20.61 -0.71
N LEU A 150 -6.60 -19.33 -1.05
CA LEU A 150 -5.59 -18.42 -0.49
C LEU A 150 -5.80 -18.20 1.02
N LEU A 151 -7.06 -18.08 1.47
CA LEU A 151 -7.38 -17.96 2.89
C LEU A 151 -7.02 -19.21 3.69
N GLU A 152 -7.41 -20.39 3.22
CA GLU A 152 -7.08 -21.65 3.89
C GLU A 152 -5.57 -21.83 4.02
N ARG A 153 -4.83 -21.44 2.97
CA ARG A 153 -3.36 -21.48 2.95
C ARG A 153 -2.75 -20.49 3.95
N MET A 154 -3.24 -19.26 3.97
CA MET A 154 -2.81 -18.23 4.92
C MET A 154 -3.09 -18.64 6.37
N GLU A 155 -4.28 -19.16 6.66
CA GLU A 155 -4.68 -19.62 7.99
C GLU A 155 -3.85 -20.81 8.46
N ALA A 156 -3.55 -21.75 7.57
CA ALA A 156 -2.69 -22.89 7.87
C ALA A 156 -1.26 -22.42 8.24
N TYR A 157 -0.72 -21.42 7.54
CA TYR A 157 0.61 -20.87 7.84
C TYR A 157 0.65 -20.10 9.16
N LEU A 158 -0.41 -19.35 9.49
CA LEU A 158 -0.46 -18.51 10.68
C LEU A 158 -0.72 -19.28 11.98
N GLU A 159 -1.09 -20.56 11.91
CA GLU A 159 -1.32 -21.44 13.07
C GLU A 159 -2.25 -20.82 14.14
N SER A 160 -3.34 -20.17 13.72
CA SER A 160 -4.30 -19.44 14.58
C SER A 160 -3.85 -18.05 15.05
N THR A 161 -2.73 -17.53 14.53
CA THR A 161 -2.38 -16.11 14.69
C THR A 161 -3.39 -15.25 13.96
N PHE A 162 -3.92 -14.23 14.64
CA PHE A 162 -4.89 -13.31 14.05
C PHE A 162 -4.24 -12.51 12.91
N HIS A 163 -4.91 -12.45 11.76
CA HIS A 163 -4.57 -11.53 10.68
C HIS A 163 -5.84 -10.85 10.14
N PRO A 164 -5.93 -9.50 10.14
CA PRO A 164 -7.14 -8.77 9.77
C PRO A 164 -7.70 -9.12 8.39
N ALA A 165 -6.81 -9.38 7.42
CA ALA A 165 -7.20 -9.72 6.06
C ALA A 165 -8.09 -10.97 5.95
N ILE A 166 -8.01 -11.93 6.89
CA ILE A 166 -8.77 -13.18 6.81
C ILE A 166 -10.28 -12.88 6.87
N ASP A 167 -10.72 -12.23 7.95
CA ASP A 167 -12.13 -11.93 8.16
C ASP A 167 -12.67 -10.93 7.14
N LEU A 168 -11.83 -9.96 6.74
CA LEU A 168 -12.19 -9.02 5.68
C LEU A 168 -12.46 -9.78 4.37
N THR A 169 -11.54 -10.61 3.92
CA THR A 169 -11.71 -11.37 2.67
C THR A 169 -12.93 -12.30 2.70
N ARG A 170 -13.21 -12.94 3.85
CA ARG A 170 -14.45 -13.72 4.03
C ARG A 170 -15.69 -12.88 3.78
N SER A 171 -15.75 -11.66 4.33
CA SER A 171 -16.89 -10.76 4.09
C SER A 171 -17.08 -10.41 2.61
N PHE A 172 -16.01 -10.31 1.82
CA PHE A 172 -16.11 -10.11 0.36
C PHE A 172 -16.69 -11.35 -0.35
N ILE A 173 -16.25 -12.55 0.04
CA ILE A 173 -16.74 -13.82 -0.53
C ILE A 173 -18.23 -13.99 -0.25
N ASP A 174 -18.63 -13.77 1.01
CA ASP A 174 -20.02 -13.97 1.47
C ASP A 174 -20.94 -12.79 1.09
N ARG A 175 -20.35 -11.65 0.71
CA ARG A 175 -21.04 -10.39 0.37
C ARG A 175 -21.94 -9.89 1.51
N GLU A 176 -21.51 -10.09 2.75
CA GLU A 176 -22.26 -9.74 3.95
C GLU A 176 -21.74 -8.44 4.57
N GLN A 177 -22.58 -7.40 4.56
CA GLN A 177 -22.22 -6.07 5.05
C GLN A 177 -21.86 -6.09 6.54
N SER A 178 -22.62 -6.82 7.35
CA SER A 178 -22.40 -6.86 8.80
C SER A 178 -21.07 -7.54 9.18
N ASP A 179 -20.67 -8.55 8.41
CA ASP A 179 -19.38 -9.22 8.57
C ASP A 179 -18.22 -8.29 8.17
N PHE A 180 -18.38 -7.54 7.08
CA PHE A 180 -17.40 -6.52 6.67
C PHE A 180 -17.21 -5.47 7.76
N ASP A 181 -18.29 -4.87 8.26
CA ASP A 181 -18.23 -3.81 9.27
C ASP A 181 -17.53 -4.31 10.54
N ALA A 182 -17.85 -5.53 10.98
CA ALA A 182 -17.22 -6.13 12.16
C ALA A 182 -15.74 -6.47 11.92
N ALA A 183 -15.39 -7.00 10.75
CA ALA A 183 -14.00 -7.33 10.39
C ALA A 183 -13.14 -6.06 10.24
N PHE A 184 -13.69 -5.01 9.64
CA PHE A 184 -13.02 -3.72 9.47
C PHE A 184 -12.77 -3.04 10.82
N GLN A 185 -13.73 -3.08 11.75
CA GLN A 185 -13.48 -2.58 13.10
C GLN A 185 -12.34 -3.36 13.80
N ARG A 186 -12.29 -4.69 13.65
CA ARG A 186 -11.18 -5.50 14.20
C ARG A 186 -9.82 -5.13 13.61
N LEU A 187 -9.75 -4.78 12.32
CA LEU A 187 -8.52 -4.25 11.70
C LEU A 187 -8.06 -2.96 12.41
N LEU A 188 -8.98 -2.02 12.65
CA LEU A 188 -8.66 -0.75 13.32
C LEU A 188 -8.22 -0.97 14.78
N ASP A 189 -8.96 -1.79 15.53
CA ASP A 189 -8.63 -2.12 16.92
C ASP A 189 -7.26 -2.78 17.03
N HIS A 190 -6.98 -3.76 16.16
CA HIS A 190 -5.68 -4.42 16.08
C HIS A 190 -4.56 -3.41 15.80
N ARG A 191 -4.76 -2.52 14.82
CA ARG A 191 -3.78 -1.49 14.48
C ARG A 191 -3.48 -0.56 15.67
N GLN A 192 -4.49 -0.15 16.41
CA GLN A 192 -4.30 0.69 17.59
C GLN A 192 -3.52 -0.03 18.68
N MET A 193 -3.79 -1.32 18.91
CA MET A 193 -3.01 -2.15 19.83
C MET A 193 -1.55 -2.25 19.41
N GLU A 194 -1.26 -2.51 18.13
CA GLU A 194 0.11 -2.53 17.62
C GLU A 194 0.85 -1.21 17.86
N ILE A 195 0.18 -0.08 17.61
CA ILE A 195 0.74 1.25 17.83
C ILE A 195 1.04 1.46 19.31
N ALA A 196 0.09 1.12 20.19
CA ALA A 196 0.24 1.23 21.64
C ALA A 196 1.40 0.38 22.16
N ASP A 197 1.53 -0.86 21.70
CA ASP A 197 2.62 -1.76 22.07
C ASP A 197 3.97 -1.23 21.57
N LYS A 198 4.07 -0.78 20.31
CA LYS A 198 5.30 -0.18 19.78
C LYS A 198 5.72 1.07 20.57
N ILE A 199 4.78 1.90 21.02
CA ILE A 199 5.05 3.04 21.91
C ILE A 199 5.57 2.55 23.27
N LYS A 200 4.87 1.59 23.88
CA LYS A 200 5.21 1.02 25.18
C LYS A 200 6.60 0.38 25.20
N PHE A 201 6.99 -0.30 24.12
CA PHE A 201 8.30 -0.92 23.96
C PHE A 201 9.38 0.03 23.43
N GLY A 202 9.09 1.33 23.32
CA GLY A 202 10.09 2.36 23.03
C GLY A 202 10.56 2.41 21.59
N GLN A 203 9.70 2.07 20.62
CA GLN A 203 10.01 2.24 19.19
C GLN A 203 10.48 3.68 18.93
N LEU A 204 11.64 3.79 18.28
CA LEU A 204 12.19 5.09 17.88
C LEU A 204 11.20 5.84 16.99
N LEU A 205 11.09 7.13 17.25
CA LEU A 205 10.19 7.99 16.50
C LEU A 205 10.94 8.62 15.32
N ASP A 206 10.60 8.18 14.11
CA ASP A 206 11.03 8.78 12.86
C ASP A 206 9.80 9.30 12.06
N PRO A 207 9.99 10.09 10.99
CA PRO A 207 8.89 10.65 10.20
C PRO A 207 7.91 9.59 9.67
N ILE A 208 8.40 8.43 9.24
CA ILE A 208 7.61 7.35 8.64
C ILE A 208 6.75 6.70 9.73
N VAL A 209 7.34 6.37 10.87
CA VAL A 209 6.62 5.81 12.02
C VAL A 209 5.52 6.78 12.47
N GLU A 210 5.85 8.05 12.57
CA GLU A 210 4.96 9.09 13.07
C GLU A 210 3.77 9.34 12.13
N ALA A 211 4.00 9.28 10.81
CA ALA A 211 2.95 9.34 9.80
C ALA A 211 2.02 8.11 9.86
N ASN A 212 2.59 6.90 9.82
CA ASN A 212 1.82 5.64 9.77
C ASN A 212 1.06 5.32 11.08
N ARG A 213 1.29 6.08 12.14
CA ARG A 213 0.49 6.03 13.38
C ARG A 213 -0.80 6.85 13.33
N ARG A 214 -0.88 7.83 12.42
CA ARG A 214 -2.02 8.76 12.32
C ARG A 214 -2.98 8.43 11.20
N VAL A 215 -2.47 7.85 10.11
CA VAL A 215 -3.27 7.43 8.96
C VAL A 215 -2.91 6.00 8.61
N ASN A 216 -3.91 5.12 8.59
CA ASN A 216 -3.75 3.72 8.20
C ASN A 216 -4.11 3.52 6.73
N VAL A 217 -3.09 3.50 5.87
CA VAL A 217 -3.26 3.32 4.41
C VAL A 217 -3.80 1.94 4.05
N GLU A 218 -3.50 0.90 4.84
CA GLU A 218 -4.08 -0.43 4.63
C GLU A 218 -5.60 -0.40 4.81
N ALA A 219 -6.06 0.24 5.88
CA ALA A 219 -7.49 0.39 6.13
C ALA A 219 -8.16 1.27 5.06
N LEU A 220 -7.51 2.33 4.57
CA LEU A 220 -8.00 3.11 3.44
C LEU A 220 -8.12 2.27 2.16
N ALA A 221 -7.14 1.41 1.88
CA ALA A 221 -7.21 0.48 0.75
C ALA A 221 -8.38 -0.49 0.87
N TRP A 222 -8.62 -1.07 2.04
CA TRP A 222 -9.78 -1.91 2.28
C TRP A 222 -11.12 -1.19 2.09
N LEU A 223 -11.22 0.07 2.52
CA LEU A 223 -12.41 0.90 2.25
C LEU A 223 -12.64 1.13 0.75
N ARG A 224 -11.57 1.36 -0.01
CA ARG A 224 -11.65 1.51 -1.47
C ARG A 224 -12.08 0.22 -2.17
N LEU A 225 -11.57 -0.93 -1.73
CA LEU A 225 -12.04 -2.23 -2.21
C LEU A 225 -13.51 -2.44 -1.83
N ALA A 226 -13.91 -2.13 -0.60
CA ALA A 226 -15.28 -2.28 -0.16
C ALA A 226 -16.26 -1.46 -1.04
N GLU A 227 -15.91 -0.19 -1.29
CA GLU A 227 -16.66 0.69 -2.19
C GLU A 227 -16.73 0.13 -3.63
N LEU A 228 -15.61 -0.38 -4.16
CA LEU A 228 -15.56 -1.02 -5.48
C LEU A 228 -16.50 -2.23 -5.59
N HIS A 229 -16.65 -2.98 -4.50
CA HIS A 229 -17.53 -4.16 -4.41
C HIS A 229 -18.96 -3.84 -3.95
N GLY A 230 -19.30 -2.55 -3.80
CA GLY A 230 -20.65 -2.10 -3.46
C GLY A 230 -21.03 -2.18 -1.99
N PHE A 231 -20.07 -2.41 -1.09
CA PHE A 231 -20.30 -2.26 0.34
C PHE A 231 -20.53 -0.78 0.69
N THR A 232 -21.38 -0.55 1.68
CA THR A 232 -21.56 0.78 2.27
C THR A 232 -20.47 1.01 3.31
N THR A 233 -19.85 2.19 3.29
CA THR A 233 -18.85 2.59 4.28
C THR A 233 -19.30 3.86 5.00
N GLN A 234 -18.85 4.04 6.25
CA GLN A 234 -19.12 5.24 7.02
C GLN A 234 -18.29 6.42 6.48
N PRO A 235 -18.74 7.68 6.66
CA PRO A 235 -17.96 8.84 6.20
C PRO A 235 -16.61 9.01 6.90
N GLU A 236 -16.50 8.55 8.15
CA GLU A 236 -15.34 8.79 9.02
C GLU A 236 -15.04 7.52 9.82
N TYR A 237 -13.76 7.15 9.90
CA TYR A 237 -13.28 6.06 10.75
C TYR A 237 -11.98 6.50 11.43
N GLU A 238 -11.70 5.90 12.59
CA GLU A 238 -10.43 6.15 13.26
C GLU A 238 -9.25 5.73 12.37
N LEU A 239 -8.18 6.55 12.36
CA LEU A 239 -7.02 6.40 11.47
C LEU A 239 -7.31 6.49 9.96
N CYS A 240 -8.56 6.75 9.54
CA CYS A 240 -8.95 6.87 8.14
C CYS A 240 -9.71 8.18 7.92
N PRO A 241 -9.02 9.34 8.03
CA PRO A 241 -9.67 10.64 7.97
C PRO A 241 -10.46 10.80 6.68
N SER A 242 -11.67 11.33 6.75
CA SER A 242 -12.54 11.60 5.59
C SER A 242 -11.84 12.38 4.46
N LEU A 243 -10.94 13.29 4.81
CA LEU A 243 -10.09 14.02 3.84
C LEU A 243 -9.20 13.11 2.98
N ALA A 244 -8.73 11.97 3.49
CA ALA A 244 -7.93 11.01 2.71
C ALA A 244 -8.77 10.23 1.69
N ARG A 245 -10.10 10.32 1.77
CA ARG A 245 -11.04 9.56 0.95
C ARG A 245 -11.75 10.40 -0.10
N LEU A 246 -11.52 11.71 -0.12
CA LEU A 246 -12.03 12.56 -1.19
C LEU A 246 -11.43 12.12 -2.54
N PRO A 247 -12.21 12.19 -3.64
CA PRO A 247 -11.69 11.88 -4.96
C PRO A 247 -10.64 12.92 -5.36
N ARG A 248 -9.70 12.48 -6.20
CA ARG A 248 -8.72 13.38 -6.81
C ARG A 248 -9.40 14.31 -7.81
N GLU A 249 -9.06 15.59 -7.76
CA GLU A 249 -9.55 16.61 -8.70
C GLU A 249 -8.64 16.75 -9.93
N THR A 250 -7.31 16.60 -9.76
CA THR A 250 -6.34 16.85 -10.84
C THR A 250 -5.53 15.61 -11.18
N PRO A 251 -5.45 15.19 -12.46
CA PRO A 251 -4.56 14.12 -12.88
C PRO A 251 -3.10 14.39 -12.47
N LEU A 252 -2.41 13.36 -11.97
CA LEU A 252 -0.96 13.43 -11.83
C LEU A 252 -0.38 13.47 -13.25
N PRO A 253 0.51 14.42 -13.59
CA PRO A 253 1.17 14.45 -14.89
C PRO A 253 1.68 13.06 -15.28
N GLU A 254 1.47 12.67 -16.54
CA GLU A 254 1.99 11.39 -17.04
C GLU A 254 3.52 11.40 -17.06
N ASP A 255 4.13 10.23 -16.90
CA ASP A 255 5.58 10.01 -16.94
C ASP A 255 6.20 10.29 -18.34
N SER A 256 5.42 10.87 -19.27
CA SER A 256 5.84 11.23 -20.63
C SER A 256 6.54 12.59 -20.72
N ASP A 257 6.66 13.33 -19.60
CA ASP A 257 7.50 14.51 -19.54
C ASP A 257 8.87 14.16 -18.93
N PRO A 258 9.96 14.08 -19.74
CA PRO A 258 11.30 13.71 -19.27
C PRO A 258 11.93 14.75 -18.33
N GLN A 259 11.21 15.83 -17.97
CA GLN A 259 11.61 16.76 -16.93
C GLN A 259 10.95 16.43 -15.59
N MET A 260 11.51 15.45 -14.89
CA MET A 260 11.21 15.15 -13.47
C MET A 260 11.41 16.34 -12.51
N SER A 261 11.94 17.49 -12.97
CA SER A 261 12.20 18.67 -12.15
C SER A 261 10.95 19.37 -11.61
N ASP A 262 9.76 19.09 -12.14
CA ASP A 262 8.50 19.65 -11.66
C ASP A 262 7.83 18.81 -10.54
N TRP A 263 8.45 17.71 -10.09
CA TRP A 263 7.91 16.85 -9.03
C TRP A 263 7.98 17.46 -7.61
N LEU A 264 8.74 18.55 -7.47
CA LEU A 264 9.07 19.25 -6.22
C LEU A 264 8.42 20.64 -6.08
N ARG A 265 7.48 21.00 -6.96
CA ARG A 265 6.75 22.27 -6.91
C ARG A 265 5.30 22.08 -6.51
#